data_AF-A0A948P1U3-F1
#
_entry.id   AF-A0A948P1U3-F1
#
_cell.length_a   1.000
_cell.length_b   1.000
_cell.length_c   1.000
_cell.angle_alpha   90.00
_cell.angle_beta   90.00
_cell.angle_gamma   90.00
#
_symmetry.space_group_name_H-M   'P 1'
#
loop_
_entity.id
_entity.type
_entity.pdbx_description
1 polymer ?
#
loop_
_entity_poly.entity_id
_entity_poly.type
_entity_poly.pdbx_seq_one_letter_code
_entity_poly.pdbx_strand_id
1 'polypeptide(L)'
;MSPLAEALTRLEAIDREQEALARQRQALKREAWLTSGQTIGRARQLITNATLSLLSNGRAINAASLGSEIGRLAGNRDRFAEDLCDDWLNTTVEALESNGVATEESADAL
;
A
#
# COMPACT_ATOMS: atom_id res chain seq x y z
N MET A 1 41.51 -22.47 -8.85
CA MET A 1 40.23 -23.17 -8.56
C MET A 1 39.92 -24.12 -9.70
N SER A 2 38.92 -25.01 -9.59
CA SER A 2 38.45 -25.79 -10.74
C SER A 2 37.54 -24.93 -11.63
N PRO A 3 37.44 -25.20 -12.94
CA PRO A 3 36.53 -24.47 -13.83
C PRO A 3 35.06 -24.57 -13.39
N LEU A 4 34.66 -25.68 -12.75
CA LEU A 4 33.33 -25.87 -12.19
C LEU A 4 33.05 -24.93 -11.01
N ALA A 5 34.01 -24.76 -10.09
CA ALA A 5 33.86 -23.82 -8.98
C ALA A 5 33.75 -22.37 -9.48
N GLU A 6 34.56 -22.00 -10.48
CA GLU A 6 34.50 -20.69 -11.12
C GLU A 6 33.17 -20.43 -11.83
N ALA A 7 32.59 -21.45 -12.47
CA ALA A 7 31.26 -21.37 -13.07
C ALA A 7 30.12 -21.22 -12.03
N LEU A 8 30.21 -21.94 -10.91
CA LEU A 8 29.24 -21.83 -9.82
C LEU A 8 29.25 -20.43 -9.17
N THR A 9 30.44 -19.88 -8.86
CA THR A 9 30.54 -18.52 -8.32
C THR A 9 30.02 -17.45 -9.29
N ARG A 10 30.17 -17.64 -10.61
CA ARG A 10 29.54 -16.78 -11.63
C ARG A 10 28.01 -16.87 -11.62
N LEU A 11 27.44 -18.06 -11.49
CA LEU A 11 25.99 -18.25 -11.40
C LEU A 11 25.41 -17.57 -10.16
N GLU A 12 26.02 -17.74 -8.99
CA GLU A 12 25.59 -17.06 -7.76
C GLU A 12 25.66 -15.53 -7.85
N ALA A 13 26.63 -14.98 -8.59
CA ALA A 13 26.75 -13.54 -8.80
C ALA A 13 25.62 -13.01 -9.69
N ILE A 14 25.30 -13.73 -10.77
CA ILE A 14 24.19 -13.42 -11.69
C ILE A 14 22.84 -13.47 -10.95
N ASP A 15 22.65 -14.46 -10.07
CA ASP A 15 21.40 -14.62 -9.30
C ASP A 15 21.18 -13.45 -8.33
N ARG A 16 22.22 -13.05 -7.60
CA ARG A 16 22.24 -11.86 -6.73
C ARG A 16 22.00 -10.56 -7.52
N GLU A 17 22.51 -10.46 -8.74
CA GLU A 17 22.26 -9.32 -9.63
C GLU A 17 20.80 -9.29 -10.14
N GLN A 18 20.21 -10.44 -10.48
CA GLN A 18 18.80 -10.54 -10.84
C GLN A 18 17.87 -10.13 -9.69
N GLU A 19 18.16 -10.53 -8.44
CA GLU A 19 17.42 -10.02 -7.29
C GLU A 19 17.55 -8.49 -7.14
N ALA A 20 18.76 -7.95 -7.30
CA ALA A 20 19.01 -6.51 -7.18
C ALA A 20 18.24 -5.71 -8.24
N LEU A 21 18.25 -6.19 -9.49
CA LEU A 21 17.46 -5.62 -10.60
C LEU A 21 15.94 -5.77 -10.37
N ALA A 22 15.48 -6.87 -9.76
CA ALA A 22 14.07 -7.04 -9.38
C ALA A 22 13.64 -6.01 -8.32
N ARG A 23 14.46 -5.81 -7.28
CA ARG A 23 14.25 -4.78 -6.24
C ARG A 23 14.25 -3.37 -6.84
N GLN A 24 15.22 -3.03 -7.69
CA GLN A 24 15.26 -1.74 -8.40
C GLN A 24 14.05 -1.53 -9.30
N ARG A 25 13.61 -2.55 -10.05
CA ARG A 25 12.42 -2.47 -10.92
C ARG A 25 11.13 -2.25 -10.10
N GLN A 26 11.06 -2.77 -8.88
CA GLN A 26 9.93 -2.51 -7.98
C GLN A 26 9.96 -1.08 -7.42
N ALA A 27 11.13 -0.57 -7.04
CA ALA A 27 11.31 0.82 -6.59
C ALA A 27 10.92 1.84 -7.69
N LEU A 28 11.49 1.69 -8.89
CA LEU A 28 11.17 2.56 -10.05
C LEU A 28 9.68 2.52 -10.44
N LYS A 29 9.00 1.37 -10.25
CA LYS A 29 7.54 1.29 -10.46
C LYS A 29 6.76 2.07 -9.41
N ARG A 30 7.14 2.00 -8.13
CA ARG A 30 6.52 2.81 -7.07
C ARG A 30 6.74 4.31 -7.31
N GLU A 31 7.96 4.71 -7.65
CA GLU A 31 8.29 6.11 -8.00
C GLU A 31 7.45 6.62 -9.19
N ALA A 32 7.33 5.82 -10.26
CA ALA A 32 6.48 6.13 -11.41
C ALA A 32 4.97 6.13 -11.10
N TRP A 33 4.51 5.48 -10.02
CA TRP A 33 3.12 5.51 -9.57
C TRP A 33 2.83 6.72 -8.68
N LEU A 34 3.73 7.03 -7.74
CA LEU A 34 3.65 8.22 -6.87
C LEU A 34 3.75 9.54 -7.65
N THR A 35 4.40 9.53 -8.82
CA THR A 35 4.45 10.69 -9.75
C THR A 35 3.35 10.67 -10.82
N SER A 36 2.56 9.60 -10.91
CA SER A 36 1.49 9.46 -11.92
C SER A 36 0.19 10.10 -11.47
N GLY A 37 -0.15 11.25 -12.06
CA GLY A 37 -1.42 11.94 -11.83
C GLY A 37 -2.67 11.08 -12.12
N GLN A 38 -2.57 10.09 -13.02
CA GLN A 38 -3.65 9.12 -13.26
C GLN A 38 -3.85 8.20 -12.05
N THR A 39 -2.77 7.72 -11.44
CA THR A 39 -2.80 6.83 -10.27
C THR A 39 -3.33 7.58 -9.04
N ILE A 40 -2.83 8.79 -8.79
CA ILE A 40 -3.31 9.69 -7.73
C ILE A 40 -4.80 10.01 -7.93
N GLY A 41 -5.23 10.30 -9.16
CA GLY A 41 -6.63 10.57 -9.49
C GLY A 41 -7.53 9.37 -9.23
N ARG A 42 -7.08 8.16 -9.58
CA ARG A 42 -7.83 6.91 -9.34
C ARG A 42 -7.91 6.58 -7.85
N ALA A 43 -6.83 6.73 -7.08
CA ALA A 43 -6.82 6.52 -5.63
C ALA A 43 -7.79 7.47 -4.90
N ARG A 44 -7.80 8.75 -5.27
CA ARG A 44 -8.79 9.73 -4.77
C ARG A 44 -10.22 9.34 -5.11
N GLN A 45 -10.47 8.86 -6.32
CA GLN A 45 -11.79 8.40 -6.75
C GLN A 45 -12.24 7.15 -5.97
N LEU A 46 -11.34 6.20 -5.70
CA LEU A 46 -11.62 4.99 -4.91
C LEU A 46 -12.00 5.36 -3.47
N ILE A 47 -11.22 6.21 -2.79
CA ILE A 47 -11.55 6.71 -1.43
C ILE A 47 -12.87 7.46 -1.40
N THR A 48 -13.14 8.31 -2.40
CA THR A 48 -14.41 9.07 -2.47
C THR A 48 -15.59 8.12 -2.64
N ASN A 49 -15.50 7.15 -3.55
CA ASN A 49 -16.54 6.16 -3.78
C ASN A 49 -16.74 5.24 -2.56
N ALA A 50 -15.67 4.85 -1.87
CA ALA A 50 -15.74 4.05 -0.64
C ALA A 50 -16.42 4.83 0.49
N THR A 51 -16.02 6.07 0.74
CA THR A 51 -16.66 6.95 1.74
C THR A 51 -18.15 7.14 1.46
N LEU A 52 -18.53 7.39 0.20
CA LEU A 52 -19.94 7.51 -0.20
C LEU A 52 -20.73 6.19 -0.06
N SER A 53 -20.08 5.05 -0.33
CA SER A 53 -20.66 3.72 -0.11
C SER A 53 -20.89 3.43 1.38
N LEU A 54 -19.93 3.76 2.25
CA LEU A 54 -20.09 3.60 3.70
C LEU A 54 -21.20 4.51 4.24
N LEU A 55 -21.20 5.80 3.86
CA LEU A 55 -22.24 6.76 4.24
C LEU A 55 -23.65 6.32 3.84
N SER A 56 -23.85 5.93 2.58
CA SER A 56 -25.17 5.52 2.07
C SER A 56 -25.69 4.22 2.69
N ASN A 57 -24.79 3.36 3.19
CA ASN A 57 -25.14 2.15 3.94
C ASN A 57 -25.15 2.35 5.47
N GLY A 58 -24.98 3.59 5.98
CA GLY A 58 -24.96 3.88 7.41
C GLY A 58 -23.80 3.23 8.19
N ARG A 59 -22.71 2.86 7.49
CA ARG A 59 -21.53 2.20 8.08
C ARG A 59 -20.53 3.23 8.62
N ALA A 60 -19.82 2.86 9.68
CA ALA A 60 -18.74 3.67 10.25
C ALA A 60 -17.62 3.94 9.24
N ILE A 61 -17.07 5.16 9.27
CA ILE A 61 -15.96 5.58 8.42
C ILE A 61 -14.68 5.53 9.25
N ASN A 62 -13.98 4.40 9.19
CA ASN A 62 -12.66 4.19 9.78
C ASN A 62 -11.74 3.48 8.78
N ALA A 63 -10.43 3.45 9.06
CA ALA A 63 -9.43 2.93 8.11
C ALA A 63 -9.74 1.49 7.65
N ALA A 64 -10.12 0.60 8.57
CA ALA A 64 -10.48 -0.79 8.25
C ALA A 64 -11.73 -0.89 7.34
N SER A 65 -12.77 -0.10 7.61
CA SER A 65 -13.98 -0.08 6.77
C SER A 65 -13.72 0.53 5.40
N LEU A 66 -12.85 1.55 5.32
CA LEU A 66 -12.44 2.17 4.07
C LEU A 66 -11.60 1.22 3.22
N GLY A 67 -10.53 0.62 3.76
CA GLY A 67 -9.69 -0.34 3.03
C GLY A 67 -10.50 -1.53 2.50
N SER A 68 -11.37 -2.11 3.34
CA SER A 68 -12.28 -3.19 2.92
C SER A 68 -13.21 -2.78 1.77
N GLU A 69 -13.71 -1.55 1.77
CA GLU A 69 -14.61 -1.04 0.72
C GLU A 69 -13.84 -0.62 -0.55
N ILE A 70 -12.60 -0.13 -0.40
CA ILE A 70 -11.69 0.23 -1.50
C ILE A 70 -11.27 -1.01 -2.28
N GLY A 71 -10.81 -2.08 -1.63
CA GLY A 71 -10.45 -3.32 -2.31
C GLY A 71 -11.65 -3.96 -3.04
N ARG A 72 -12.86 -3.84 -2.45
CA ARG A 72 -14.13 -4.23 -3.08
C ARG A 72 -14.47 -3.41 -4.33
N LEU A 73 -13.99 -2.17 -4.45
CA LEU A 73 -14.24 -1.25 -5.55
C LEU A 73 -13.12 -1.23 -6.61
N ALA A 74 -11.88 -1.52 -6.23
CA ALA A 74 -10.71 -1.55 -7.10
C ALA A 74 -10.58 -2.88 -7.86
N GLY A 75 -10.54 -3.99 -7.10
CA GLY A 75 -10.22 -5.32 -7.61
C GLY A 75 -8.91 -5.38 -8.40
N ASN A 76 -8.70 -6.49 -9.11
CA ASN A 76 -7.43 -6.81 -9.80
C ASN A 76 -6.97 -5.84 -10.90
N ARG A 77 -7.68 -4.73 -11.18
CA ARG A 77 -7.32 -3.76 -12.23
C ARG A 77 -6.54 -2.56 -11.70
N ASP A 78 -6.88 -2.05 -10.53
CA ASP A 78 -6.42 -0.75 -10.04
C ASP A 78 -5.40 -0.84 -8.90
N ARG A 79 -4.67 -1.96 -8.80
CA ARG A 79 -3.76 -2.27 -7.68
C ARG A 79 -2.77 -1.15 -7.32
N PHE A 80 -2.26 -0.41 -8.29
CA PHE A 80 -1.31 0.70 -8.01
C PHE A 80 -1.99 1.96 -7.45
N ALA A 81 -3.32 2.05 -7.52
CA ALA A 81 -4.14 3.02 -6.79
C ALA A 81 -4.66 2.47 -5.45
N GLU A 82 -4.89 1.15 -5.36
CA GLU A 82 -5.24 0.42 -4.12
C GLU A 82 -4.07 0.46 -3.10
N ASP A 83 -2.87 0.02 -3.51
CA ASP A 83 -1.62 0.14 -2.72
C ASP A 83 -1.42 1.59 -2.21
N LEU A 84 -1.75 2.61 -3.03
CA LEU A 84 -1.64 4.04 -2.68
C LEU A 84 -2.73 4.52 -1.70
N CYS A 85 -3.93 3.94 -1.75
CA CYS A 85 -4.96 4.19 -0.76
C CYS A 85 -4.55 3.65 0.62
N ASP A 86 -3.97 2.45 0.66
CA ASP A 86 -3.51 1.83 1.91
C ASP A 86 -2.34 2.62 2.53
N ASP A 87 -1.35 3.04 1.73
CA ASP A 87 -0.27 3.94 2.19
C ASP A 87 -0.83 5.23 2.83
N TRP A 88 -1.85 5.86 2.24
CA TRP A 88 -2.50 7.06 2.82
C TRP A 88 -3.32 6.76 4.07
N LEU A 89 -4.03 5.63 4.13
CA LEU A 89 -4.81 5.24 5.31
C LEU A 89 -3.88 4.94 6.51
N ASN A 90 -2.80 4.19 6.29
CA ASN A 90 -1.80 3.88 7.32
C ASN A 90 -1.14 5.16 7.85
N THR A 91 -0.67 6.04 6.96
CA THR A 91 -0.11 7.35 7.33
C THR A 91 -1.10 8.19 8.16
N THR A 92 -2.40 8.09 7.89
CA THR A 92 -3.45 8.80 8.64
C THR A 92 -3.67 8.21 10.03
N VAL A 93 -3.60 6.88 10.19
CA VAL A 93 -3.70 6.20 11.49
C VAL A 93 -2.48 6.54 12.35
N GLU A 94 -1.27 6.38 11.83
CA GLU A 94 -0.01 6.74 12.51
C GLU A 94 -0.01 8.22 12.96
N ALA A 95 -0.54 9.12 12.13
CA ALA A 95 -0.67 10.53 12.47
C ALA A 95 -1.72 10.80 13.57
N LEU A 96 -2.81 10.04 13.64
CA LEU A 96 -3.82 10.19 14.71
C LEU A 96 -3.31 9.66 16.05
N GLU A 97 -2.66 8.48 16.04
CA GLU A 97 -1.99 7.90 17.21
C GLU A 97 -0.89 8.81 17.73
N SER A 98 -0.01 9.30 16.85
CA SER A 98 1.10 10.19 17.21
C SER A 98 0.66 11.58 17.70
N ASN A 99 -0.56 12.03 17.38
CA ASN A 99 -1.12 13.28 17.89
C ASN A 99 -1.95 13.08 19.18
N GLY A 100 -1.96 11.88 19.76
CA GLY A 100 -2.68 11.61 21.01
C GLY A 100 -4.21 11.66 20.87
N VAL A 101 -4.74 11.44 19.66
CA VAL A 101 -6.17 11.17 19.46
C VAL A 101 -6.42 9.72 19.88
N ALA A 102 -6.37 9.48 21.19
CA ALA A 102 -6.71 8.20 21.77
C ALA A 102 -8.17 7.87 21.41
N THR A 103 -8.37 6.75 20.74
CA THR A 103 -9.69 6.12 20.65
C THR A 103 -10.20 5.84 22.06
N GLU A 104 -11.41 6.29 22.37
CA GLU A 104 -11.96 6.31 23.74
C GLU A 104 -12.25 4.91 24.30
N GLU A 105 -11.20 4.19 24.74
CA GLU A 105 -11.29 2.88 25.41
C GLU A 105 -10.85 2.97 26.89
N SER A 106 -11.17 4.09 27.55
CA SER A 106 -10.83 4.32 28.96
C SER A 106 -11.84 5.23 29.68
N ALA A 107 -13.15 4.96 29.49
CA ALA A 107 -14.25 5.75 30.06
C ALA A 107 -15.19 4.96 30.99
N ASP A 108 -14.90 3.69 31.30
CA ASP A 108 -15.81 2.81 32.05
C ASP A 108 -15.01 1.93 33.07
N ALA A 109 -14.33 2.59 34.01
CA ALA A 109 -13.42 1.94 34.97
C ALA A 109 -13.22 2.67 36.33
N LEU A 110 -14.15 3.56 36.72
CA LEU A 110 -14.21 4.20 38.07
C LEU A 110 -15.66 4.41 38.52
#